data_AF-A0A1M4IIU2-F1
#
_entry.id   AF-A0A1M4IIU2-F1
#
_cell.length_a   1.000
_cell.length_b   1.000
_cell.length_c   1.000
_cell.angle_alpha   90.00
_cell.angle_beta   90.00
_cell.angle_gamma   90.00
#
_symmetry.space_group_name_H-M   'P 1'
#
loop_
_entity.id
_entity.type
_entity.pdbx_description
1 polymer ?
#
loop_
_entity_poly.entity_id
_entity_poly.type
_entity_poly.pdbx_seq_one_letter_code
_entity_poly.pdbx_strand_id
1 'polypeptide(L)'
;MALALYHAEIIGKVGAMIGGLTYGAKAATAEQHIQQALKLTPDAPIAHVEYANVLLLLHGDKREDAAAGAFEKAARLKPRDAMEALDAAFAREQLE
;
A
#
# COMPACT_ATOMS: atom_id res chain seq x y z
N MET A 1 -3.65 -6.62 5.38
CA MET A 1 -3.75 -5.54 4.38
C MET A 1 -4.63 -4.40 4.91
N ALA A 2 -5.93 -4.60 5.16
CA ALA A 2 -6.83 -3.57 5.71
C ALA A 2 -6.31 -2.77 6.94
N LEU A 3 -5.71 -3.43 7.93
CA LEU A 3 -5.13 -2.73 9.10
C LEU A 3 -3.87 -1.92 8.76
N ALA A 4 -3.13 -2.30 7.71
CA ALA A 4 -1.98 -1.53 7.26
C ALA A 4 -2.42 -0.18 6.71
N LEU A 5 -3.38 -0.21 5.78
CA LEU A 5 -3.95 1.00 5.20
C LEU A 5 -4.68 1.85 6.24
N TYR A 6 -5.40 1.27 7.21
CA TYR A 6 -6.01 2.03 8.30
C TYR A 6 -5.00 2.92 9.02
N HIS A 7 -3.86 2.35 9.42
CA HIS A 7 -2.80 3.10 10.11
C HIS A 7 -2.17 4.15 9.20
N ALA A 8 -1.88 3.80 7.94
CA ALA A 8 -1.25 4.71 6.99
C ALA A 8 -2.16 5.88 6.60
N GLU A 9 -3.44 5.63 6.35
CA GLU A 9 -4.46 6.62 5.99
C GLU A 9 -4.65 7.68 7.07
N ILE A 10 -4.75 7.25 8.33
CA ILE A 10 -4.88 8.18 9.46
C ILE A 10 -3.61 9.04 9.55
N ILE A 11 -2.44 8.41 9.45
CA ILE A 11 -1.17 9.14 9.54
C ILE A 11 -1.02 10.13 8.39
N GLY A 12 -1.36 9.73 7.15
CA GLY A 12 -1.30 10.60 5.98
C GLY A 12 -2.25 11.79 6.08
N LYS A 13 -3.44 11.62 6.68
CA LYS A 13 -4.46 12.68 6.79
C LYS A 13 -4.23 13.66 7.93
N VAL A 14 -3.88 13.17 9.12
CA VAL A 14 -3.80 14.01 10.33
C VAL A 14 -2.39 14.07 10.96
N GLY A 15 -1.41 13.42 10.33
CA GLY A 15 -0.05 13.34 10.83
C GLY A 15 0.14 12.28 11.93
N ALA A 16 1.37 11.79 12.07
CA ALA A 16 1.69 10.67 12.97
C ALA A 16 1.41 10.97 14.46
N MET A 17 1.65 12.21 14.92
CA MET A 17 1.45 12.58 16.32
C MET A 17 -0.04 12.59 16.69
N ILE A 18 -0.87 13.31 15.92
CA ILE A 18 -2.31 13.40 16.18
C ILE A 18 -2.95 12.03 15.95
N GLY A 19 -2.63 11.37 14.82
CA GLY A 19 -3.15 10.04 14.50
C GLY A 19 -2.83 8.99 15.56
N GLY A 20 -1.62 9.03 16.13
CA GLY A 20 -1.22 8.18 17.24
C GLY A 20 -2.01 8.45 18.52
N LEU A 21 -2.21 9.73 18.87
CA LEU A 21 -2.90 10.14 20.09
C LEU A 21 -4.42 9.85 20.05
N THR A 22 -5.07 10.11 18.92
CA THR A 22 -6.54 10.05 18.82
C THR A 22 -7.07 8.71 18.29
N TYR A 23 -6.31 8.02 17.45
CA TYR A 23 -6.75 6.77 16.79
C TYR A 23 -5.82 5.59 17.03
N GLY A 24 -4.75 5.77 17.82
CA GLY A 24 -3.75 4.72 18.04
C GLY A 24 -2.97 4.36 16.78
N ALA A 25 -2.92 5.24 15.78
CA ALA A 25 -2.27 4.94 14.50
C ALA A 25 -0.74 4.88 14.62
N LYS A 26 -0.12 3.85 14.03
CA LYS A 26 1.33 3.62 14.11
C LYS A 26 1.90 3.24 12.75
N ALA A 27 2.89 3.99 12.27
CA ALA A 27 3.58 3.72 11.01
C ALA A 27 4.22 2.32 11.02
N ALA A 28 4.90 1.96 12.12
CA ALA A 28 5.51 0.64 12.27
C ALA A 28 4.50 -0.51 12.15
N THR A 29 3.29 -0.33 12.69
CA THR A 29 2.22 -1.34 12.58
C THR A 29 1.69 -1.44 11.15
N ALA A 30 1.59 -0.31 10.44
CA ALA A 30 1.26 -0.32 9.02
C ALA A 30 2.29 -1.13 8.20
N GLU A 31 3.57 -0.84 8.41
CA GLU A 31 4.68 -1.51 7.73
C GLU A 31 4.73 -3.02 8.05
N GLN A 32 4.53 -3.41 9.31
CA GLN A 32 4.47 -4.82 9.70
C GLN A 32 3.33 -5.56 9.00
N HIS A 33 2.12 -4.98 8.98
CA HIS A 33 0.96 -5.62 8.37
C HIS A 33 1.07 -5.72 6.85
N ILE A 34 1.64 -4.72 6.18
CA ILE A 34 1.80 -4.78 4.73
C ILE A 34 2.91 -5.75 4.32
N GLN A 35 4.01 -5.80 5.06
CA GLN A 35 5.05 -6.83 4.86
C GLN A 35 4.50 -8.25 5.04
N GLN A 36 3.63 -8.46 6.02
CA GLN A 36 2.99 -9.75 6.21
C GLN A 36 2.04 -10.08 5.04
N ALA A 37 1.30 -9.10 4.53
CA ALA A 37 0.44 -9.29 3.36
C ALA A 37 1.25 -9.70 2.12
N LEU A 38 2.35 -9.02 1.84
CA LEU A 38 3.26 -9.36 0.74
C LEU A 38 3.85 -10.77 0.86
N LYS A 39 4.10 -11.27 2.08
CA LYS A 39 4.58 -12.64 2.31
C LYS A 39 3.49 -13.69 2.05
N LEU A 40 2.26 -13.39 2.44
CA LEU A 40 1.13 -14.32 2.32
C LEU A 40 0.63 -14.42 0.88
N THR A 41 0.59 -13.30 0.15
CA THR A 41 0.05 -13.22 -1.20
C THR A 41 1.01 -12.47 -2.13
N PRO A 42 2.21 -13.02 -2.40
CA PRO A 42 3.24 -12.33 -3.17
C PRO A 42 2.87 -12.09 -4.64
N ASP A 43 1.90 -12.82 -5.16
CA ASP A 43 1.46 -12.76 -6.56
C ASP A 43 0.08 -12.11 -6.73
N ALA A 44 -0.52 -11.57 -5.66
CA ALA A 44 -1.78 -10.83 -5.74
C ALA A 44 -1.48 -9.36 -6.06
N PRO A 45 -2.01 -8.79 -7.15
CA PRO A 45 -1.76 -7.39 -7.51
C PRO A 45 -2.12 -6.40 -6.39
N ILE A 46 -3.25 -6.62 -5.70
CA ILE A 46 -3.69 -5.79 -4.58
C ILE A 46 -2.65 -5.66 -3.47
N ALA A 47 -1.85 -6.69 -3.19
CA ALA A 47 -0.84 -6.63 -2.14
C ALA A 47 0.27 -5.62 -2.45
N HIS A 48 0.64 -5.49 -3.73
CA HIS A 48 1.64 -4.52 -4.16
C HIS A 48 1.03 -3.13 -4.34
N VAL A 49 -0.21 -3.02 -4.79
CA VAL A 49 -0.97 -1.75 -4.82
C VAL A 49 -1.08 -1.14 -3.42
N GLU A 50 -1.53 -1.92 -2.44
CA GLU A 50 -1.63 -1.43 -1.07
C GLU A 50 -0.26 -1.10 -0.47
N TYR A 51 0.80 -1.81 -0.87
CA TYR A 51 2.16 -1.49 -0.45
C TYR A 51 2.64 -0.14 -1.00
N ALA A 52 2.40 0.12 -2.28
CA ALA A 52 2.67 1.43 -2.86
C ALA A 52 1.91 2.54 -2.12
N ASN A 53 0.62 2.35 -1.87
CA ASN A 53 -0.21 3.32 -1.14
C ASN A 53 0.31 3.56 0.29
N VAL A 54 0.70 2.51 1.02
CA VAL A 54 1.30 2.66 2.36
C VAL A 54 2.61 3.46 2.31
N LEU A 55 3.44 3.24 1.30
CA LEU A 55 4.68 4.01 1.13
C LEU A 55 4.38 5.49 0.90
N LEU A 56 3.45 5.82 0.02
CA LEU A 56 3.06 7.20 -0.28
C LEU A 56 2.43 7.89 0.93
N LEU A 57 1.51 7.21 1.63
CA LEU A 57 0.82 7.78 2.80
C LEU A 57 1.76 8.06 3.98
N LEU A 58 2.78 7.21 4.19
CA LEU A 58 3.68 7.35 5.34
C LEU A 58 4.90 8.22 5.04
N HIS A 59 5.41 8.17 3.80
CA HIS A 59 6.71 8.72 3.46
C HIS A 59 6.67 9.77 2.34
N GLY A 60 5.53 9.90 1.64
CA GLY A 60 5.36 10.80 0.49
C GLY A 60 6.45 10.59 -0.57
N ASP A 61 6.88 11.70 -1.17
CA ASP A 61 7.85 11.76 -2.26
C ASP A 61 9.17 11.02 -1.95
N LYS A 62 9.55 10.91 -0.67
CA LYS A 62 10.78 10.20 -0.26
C LYS A 62 10.79 8.72 -0.62
N ARG A 63 9.62 8.14 -0.91
CA ARG A 63 9.45 6.73 -1.30
C ARG A 63 8.67 6.57 -2.58
N GLU A 64 8.55 7.62 -3.40
CA GLU A 64 7.83 7.58 -4.66
C GLU A 64 8.39 6.52 -5.61
N ASP A 65 9.71 6.45 -5.81
CA ASP A 65 10.36 5.42 -6.63
C ASP A 65 10.04 3.99 -6.16
N ALA A 66 9.97 3.78 -4.85
CA ALA A 66 9.64 2.48 -4.28
C ALA A 66 8.15 2.15 -4.46
N ALA A 67 7.28 3.14 -4.39
CA ALA A 67 5.86 3.00 -4.68
C ALA A 67 5.62 2.69 -6.16
N ALA A 68 6.29 3.42 -7.06
CA ALA A 68 6.27 3.16 -8.51
C ALA A 68 6.72 1.72 -8.82
N GLY A 69 7.83 1.26 -8.21
CA GLY A 69 8.28 -0.12 -8.36
C GLY A 69 7.26 -1.17 -7.88
N ALA A 70 6.49 -0.85 -6.84
CA ALA A 70 5.42 -1.72 -6.37
C ALA A 70 4.20 -1.71 -7.32
N PHE A 71 3.81 -0.55 -7.85
CA PHE A 71 2.78 -0.46 -8.89
C PHE A 71 3.19 -1.21 -10.17
N GLU A 72 4.44 -1.06 -10.61
CA GLU A 72 4.97 -1.83 -11.76
C GLU A 72 4.86 -3.33 -11.54
N LYS A 73 5.16 -3.79 -10.32
CA LYS A 73 5.02 -5.21 -9.99
C LYS A 73 3.55 -5.65 -10.05
N ALA A 74 2.64 -4.90 -9.45
CA ALA A 74 1.20 -5.17 -9.52
C ALA A 74 0.70 -5.24 -10.97
N ALA A 75 1.10 -4.27 -11.80
CA ALA A 75 0.70 -4.15 -13.20
C ALA A 75 1.13 -5.34 -14.08
N ARG A 76 2.25 -6.00 -13.74
CA ARG A 76 2.83 -7.13 -14.49
C ARG A 76 2.33 -8.51 -14.02
N LEU A 77 1.70 -8.59 -12.86
CA LEU A 77 1.18 -9.86 -12.34
C LEU A 77 0.01 -10.35 -13.19
N LYS A 78 -0.10 -11.68 -13.35
CA LYS A 78 -1.18 -12.31 -14.11
C LYS A 78 -2.42 -12.44 -13.19
N PRO A 79 -3.54 -11.75 -13.49
CA PRO A 79 -4.74 -11.84 -12.67
C PRO A 79 -5.36 -13.24 -12.73
N ARG A 80 -5.88 -13.69 -11.59
CA ARG A 80 -6.60 -14.97 -11.43
C ARG A 80 -8.11 -14.79 -11.51
N ASP A 81 -8.59 -13.60 -11.19
CA ASP A 81 -10.00 -13.23 -11.24
C ASP A 81 -10.21 -11.78 -11.68
N ALA A 82 -11.46 -11.36 -11.73
CA ALA A 82 -11.84 -10.02 -12.16
C ALA A 82 -11.37 -8.92 -11.19
N MET A 83 -11.28 -9.19 -9.88
CA MET A 83 -10.82 -8.22 -8.89
C MET A 83 -9.33 -7.96 -9.07
N GLU A 84 -8.53 -9.02 -9.14
CA GLU A 84 -7.09 -8.88 -9.42
C GLU A 84 -6.82 -8.20 -10.77
N ALA A 85 -7.71 -8.37 -11.76
CA ALA A 85 -7.59 -7.71 -13.05
C ALA A 85 -7.82 -6.20 -12.95
N LEU A 86 -8.77 -5.78 -12.11
CA LEU A 86 -8.98 -4.36 -11.78
C LEU A 86 -7.79 -3.80 -11.01
N ASP A 87 -7.25 -4.53 -10.04
CA ASP A 87 -6.09 -4.06 -9.26
C ASP A 87 -4.84 -3.89 -10.13
N ALA A 88 -4.59 -4.83 -11.06
CA ALA A 88 -3.50 -4.71 -12.02
C ALA A 88 -3.73 -3.57 -13.03
N ALA A 89 -4.98 -3.26 -13.38
CA ALA A 89 -5.32 -2.12 -14.22
C ALA A 89 -5.11 -0.79 -13.49
N PHE A 90 -5.63 -0.68 -12.27
CA PHE A 90 -5.40 0.46 -11.39
C PHE A 90 -3.91 0.73 -11.23
N ALA A 91 -3.10 -0.31 -10.99
CA ALA A 91 -1.65 -0.16 -10.88
C ALA A 91 -0.99 0.40 -12.14
N ARG A 92 -1.51 0.08 -13.35
CA ARG A 92 -1.00 0.66 -14.60
C ARG A 92 -1.34 2.15 -14.70
N GLU A 93 -2.54 2.54 -14.30
CA GLU A 93 -2.98 3.94 -14.30
C GLU A 93 -2.14 4.83 -13.36
N GLN A 94 -1.54 4.27 -12.31
CA GLN A 94 -0.66 5.03 -11.40
C GLN A 94 0.75 5.28 -11.97
N LEU A 95 1.10 4.66 -13.10
CA LEU A 95 2.42 4.78 -13.75
C LEU A 95 2.40 5.67 -15.00
N GLU A 96 1.21 6.09 -15.43
CA GLU A 96 0.98 7.02 -16.55
C GLU A 96 1.05 8.49 -16.09
#